data_AF-A0A840V7I5-F1
#
_entry.id   AF-A0A840V7I5-F1
#
_cell.length_a   1.000
_cell.length_b   1.000
_cell.length_c   1.000
_cell.angle_alpha   90.00
_cell.angle_beta   90.00
_cell.angle_gamma   90.00
#
_symmetry.space_group_name_H-M   'P 1'
#
loop_
_entity.id
_entity.type
_entity.pdbx_description
1 polymer ?
#
loop_
_entity_poly.entity_id
_entity_poly.type
_entity_poly.pdbx_seq_one_letter_code
_entity_poly.pdbx_strand_id
1 'polypeptide(L)' 'MSFTTPYVDLVTNELVIALVKPLTVDGKFVGVMGADTVLDTLVANVLNYKQSESGFAFIVEKSGTISAQLIHAPLCLA' A
#
# COMPACT_ATOMS: atom_id res chain seq x y z
N MET A 1 -1.95 -13.92 7.29
CA MET A 1 -2.41 -12.56 6.94
C MET A 1 -1.48 -12.09 5.84
N SER A 2 -2.05 -11.61 4.75
CA SER A 2 -1.31 -11.28 3.53
C SER A 2 -1.82 -9.94 2.97
N PHE A 3 -1.10 -9.38 2.01
CA PHE A 3 -1.46 -8.16 1.29
C PHE A 3 -1.66 -8.49 -0.19
N THR A 4 -2.54 -7.76 -0.86
CA THR A 4 -2.64 -7.81 -2.33
C THR A 4 -1.54 -6.96 -2.96
N THR A 5 -1.30 -7.19 -4.25
CA THR A 5 -0.71 -6.14 -5.09
C THR A 5 -1.68 -4.95 -5.15
N PRO A 6 -1.20 -3.72 -5.40
CA PRO A 6 -2.08 -2.58 -5.63
C PRO A 6 -3.09 -2.83 -6.75
N TYR A 7 -4.32 -2.36 -6.59
CA TYR A 7 -5.36 -2.41 -7.61
C TYR A 7 -6.30 -1.21 -7.50
N VAL A 8 -7.07 -0.95 -8.55
CA VAL A 8 -8.11 0.09 -8.55
C VAL A 8 -9.36 -0.47 -7.88
N ASP A 9 -9.75 0.09 -6.74
CA ASP A 9 -10.99 -0.27 -6.07
C ASP A 9 -12.20 0.05 -6.97
N LEU A 10 -13.15 -0.87 -7.03
CA LEU A 10 -14.28 -0.77 -7.96
C LEU A 10 -15.28 0.32 -7.56
N VAL A 11 -15.42 0.60 -6.26
CA VAL A 11 -16.44 1.51 -5.74
C VAL A 11 -15.95 2.95 -5.74
N THR A 12 -14.73 3.16 -5.25
CA THR A 12 -14.09 4.48 -5.10
C THR A 12 -13.30 4.89 -6.33
N ASN A 13 -12.89 3.93 -7.17
CA ASN A 13 -11.97 4.14 -8.29
C ASN A 13 -10.61 4.68 -7.86
N GLU A 14 -10.22 4.42 -6.61
CA GLU A 14 -8.93 4.80 -6.03
C GLU A 14 -7.93 3.63 -6.07
N LEU A 15 -6.64 3.94 -6.07
CA LEU A 15 -5.59 2.93 -5.96
C LEU A 15 -5.47 2.48 -4.49
N VAL A 16 -5.70 1.20 -4.23
CA VAL A 16 -5.73 0.61 -2.88
C VAL A 16 -4.81 -0.60 -2.77
N ILE A 17 -4.50 -0.98 -1.52
CA ILE A 17 -3.97 -2.30 -1.16
C ILE A 17 -4.92 -2.93 -0.14
N ALA A 18 -5.25 -4.21 -0.30
CA ALA A 18 -6.10 -4.92 0.66
C ALA A 18 -5.27 -5.78 1.61
N LEU A 19 -5.62 -5.71 2.90
CA LEU A 19 -5.18 -6.66 3.92
C LEU A 19 -6.17 -7.82 3.94
N VAL A 20 -5.67 -9.05 3.79
CA VAL A 20 -6.52 -10.24 3.72
C VAL A 20 -6.16 -11.29 4.75
N LYS A 21 -7.20 -11.96 5.27
CA LYS A 21 -7.08 -13.06 6.21
C LYS A 21 -8.05 -14.20 5.84
N PRO A 22 -7.56 -15.44 5.69
CA PRO A 22 -8.46 -16.59 5.53
C PRO A 22 -9.27 -16.80 6.82
N LEU A 23 -10.55 -17.10 6.66
CA LEU A 23 -11.46 -17.45 7.73
C LEU A 23 -11.64 -18.96 7.78
N THR A 24 -11.47 -19.51 8.98
CA THR A 24 -11.66 -20.92 9.27
C THR A 24 -12.58 -21.06 10.46
N VAL A 25 -13.66 -21.82 10.30
CA VAL A 25 -14.63 -22.13 11.36
C VAL A 25 -14.68 -23.65 11.47
N ASP A 26 -14.51 -24.17 12.70
CA ASP A 26 -14.46 -25.61 12.97
C ASP A 26 -13.48 -26.38 12.08
N GLY A 27 -12.30 -25.78 11.84
CA GLY A 27 -11.26 -26.36 10.98
C GLY A 27 -11.55 -26.31 9.48
N LYS A 28 -12.71 -25.80 9.05
CA LYS A 28 -13.09 -25.67 7.64
C LYS A 28 -12.87 -24.26 7.12
N PHE A 29 -12.25 -24.13 5.94
CA PHE A 29 -12.17 -22.86 5.24
C PHE A 29 -13.56 -22.39 4.78
N VAL A 30 -13.93 -21.17 5.17
CA VAL A 30 -15.25 -20.59 4.87
C VAL A 30 -15.17 -19.33 4.01
N GLY A 31 -13.98 -18.78 3.78
CA GLY A 31 -13.78 -17.61 2.94
C GLY A 31 -12.59 -16.76 3.35
N VAL A 32 -12.54 -15.54 2.83
CA VAL A 32 -11.48 -14.56 3.11
C VAL A 32 -12.12 -13.26 3.56
N MET A 33 -11.64 -12.71 4.67
CA MET A 33 -11.94 -11.35 5.08
C MET A 33 -10.88 -10.42 4.49
N GLY A 34 -11.32 -9.35 3.84
CA GLY A 34 -10.47 -8.30 3.28
C GLY A 34 -10.84 -6.92 3.83
N ALA A 35 -9.86 -6.03 3.91
CA ALA A 35 -10.06 -4.61 4.20
C ALA A 35 -9.12 -3.77 3.34
N ASP A 36 -9.68 -2.79 2.63
CA ASP A 36 -8.95 -1.96 1.67
C ASP A 36 -8.38 -0.73 2.37
N THR A 37 -7.15 -0.37 1.99
CA THR A 37 -6.49 0.86 2.44
C THR A 37 -6.07 1.67 1.22
N VAL A 38 -6.50 2.93 1.16
CA VAL A 38 -6.11 3.87 0.11
C VAL A 38 -4.61 4.09 0.16
N LEU A 39 -3.96 3.96 -1.00
CA LEU A 39 -2.50 4.03 -1.08
C LEU A 39 -1.98 5.41 -0.64
N ASP A 40 -2.70 6.49 -0.95
CA ASP A 40 -2.34 7.85 -0.55
C ASP A 40 -2.21 8.02 0.96
N THR A 41 -3.04 7.32 1.75
CA THR A 41 -2.96 7.35 3.21
C THR A 41 -1.71 6.62 3.71
N LEU A 42 -1.40 5.46 3.12
CA LEU A 42 -0.18 4.70 3.39
C LEU A 42 1.07 5.53 3.05
N VAL A 43 1.03 6.21 1.91
CA VAL A 43 2.08 7.11 1.42
C VAL A 43 2.30 8.28 2.37
N ALA A 44 1.23 8.98 2.78
CA ALA A 44 1.33 10.09 3.73
C ALA A 44 1.95 9.66 5.07
N ASN A 45 1.62 8.44 5.54
CA ASN A 45 2.22 7.87 6.74
C ASN A 45 3.73 7.61 6.57
N VAL A 46 4.18 7.16 5.41
CA VAL A 46 5.61 6.93 5.10
C VAL A 46 6.35 8.26 4.91
N LEU A 47 5.73 9.25 4.25
CA LEU A 47 6.33 10.56 3.97
C LEU A 47 6.44 11.48 5.20
N ASN A 48 5.59 11.29 6.21
CA ASN A 48 5.70 12.01 7.49
C ASN A 48 6.95 11.62 8.30
N TYR A 49 7.70 10.62 7.86
CA TYR A 49 9.05 10.36 8.34
C TYR A 49 10.02 11.35 7.68
N LYS A 50 10.66 12.22 8.47
CA LYS A 50 11.57 13.28 7.98
C LYS A 50 12.66 12.68 7.08
N GLN A 51 12.48 12.81 5.77
CA GLN A 51 13.51 12.54 4.78
C GLN A 51 14.39 13.79 4.61
N SER A 52 15.68 13.56 4.39
CA SER A 52 16.64 14.58 3.92
C SER A 52 16.11 15.32 2.68
N GLU A 53 16.60 16.53 2.41
CA GLU A 53 16.24 17.38 1.26
C GLU A 53 16.41 16.71 -0.12
N SER A 54 17.07 15.55 -0.17
CA SER A 54 17.18 14.70 -1.35
C SER A 54 16.87 13.24 -0.98
N GLY A 55 15.77 12.72 -1.52
CA GLY A 55 15.38 11.33 -1.32
C GLY A 55 14.01 10.99 -1.89
N PHE A 56 13.82 9.72 -2.24
CA PHE A 56 12.56 9.15 -2.69
C PHE A 56 12.16 8.01 -1.76
N ALA A 57 10.87 7.83 -1.51
CA ALA A 57 10.35 6.70 -0.76
C ALA A 57 9.63 5.75 -1.71
N PHE A 58 9.69 4.45 -1.45
CA PHE A 58 8.93 3.48 -2.24
C PHE A 58 8.63 2.26 -1.38
N ILE A 59 7.52 1.59 -1.70
CA ILE A 59 7.11 0.33 -1.08
C ILE A 59 7.45 -0.78 -2.07
N VAL A 60 8.20 -1.77 -1.59
CA VAL A 60 8.60 -2.94 -2.38
C VAL A 60 8.07 -4.21 -1.72
N GLU A 61 7.54 -5.12 -2.51
CA GLU A 61 7.15 -6.45 -2.07
C GLU A 61 8.38 -7.32 -1.84
N LYS A 62 8.22 -8.39 -1.06
CA LYS A 62 9.27 -9.39 -0.87
C LYS A 62 9.77 -10.01 -2.20
N SER A 63 8.93 -10.02 -3.23
CA SER A 63 9.24 -10.48 -4.58
C SER A 63 10.15 -9.52 -5.37
N GLY A 64 10.37 -8.30 -4.89
CA GLY A 64 11.10 -7.25 -5.60
C GLY A 64 10.22 -6.35 -6.46
N THR A 65 8.92 -6.61 -6.55
CA THR A 65 7.95 -5.74 -7.24
C THR A 65 7.78 -4.43 -6.49
N ILE A 66 7.91 -3.29 -7.17
CA ILE A 66 7.60 -1.98 -6.60
C ILE A 66 6.07 -1.81 -6.60
N SER A 67 5.46 -1.81 -5.43
CA SER A 67 4.00 -1.61 -5.28
C SER A 67 3.63 -0.13 -5.27
N ALA A 68 4.52 0.75 -4.81
CA ALA A 68 4.29 2.18 -4.81
C ALA A 68 5.61 2.92 -4.93
N GLN A 69 5.73 3.83 -5.90
CA GLN A 69 6.87 4.72 -6.04
C GLN A 69 6.47 6.14 -5.69
N LEU A 70 7.15 6.77 -4.73
CA LEU A 70 6.92 8.16 -4.34
C LEU A 70 8.03 9.02 -4.89
N ILE A 71 7.68 9.85 -5.87
CA ILE A 71 8.56 10.84 -6.46
C ILE A 71 8.50 12.10 -5.56
N HIS A 72 9.58 12.42 -4.84
CA HIS A 72 9.83 13.77 -4.36
C HIS A 72 10.19 14.62 -5.57
N ALA A 73 9.30 15.53 -5.98
CA ALA A 73 9.71 16.55 -6.93
C ALA A 73 10.88 17.32 -6.30
N PRO A 74 12.02 17.51 -6.99
CA PRO A 74 13.05 18.37 -6.46
C PRO A 74 12.41 19.73 -6.21
N LEU A 75 12.62 20.28 -5.01
CA LEU A 75 12.47 21.71 -4.79
C LEU A 75 13.40 22.42 -5.77
N CYS A 76 12.86 22.70 -6.96
CA CYS A 76 13.44 23.65 -7.88
C CYS A 76 13.11 25.04 -7.32
N LEU A 77 14.15 25.73 -6.88
CA LEU A 77 14.23 27.16 -6.56
C LEU A 77 13.63 27.62 -5.22
N ALA A 78 14.50 27.73 -4.23
CA ALA A 78 14.56 28.86 -3.29
C ALA A 78 16.01 29.32 -3.17
#